data_AF-A0A956S778-F1
#
_entry.id   AF-A0A956S778-F1
#
_cell.length_a   1.000
_cell.length_b   1.000
_cell.length_c   1.000
_cell.angle_alpha   90.00
_cell.angle_beta   90.00
_cell.angle_gamma   90.00
#
_symmetry.space_group_name_H-M   'P 1'
#
loop_
_entity.id
_entity.type
_entity.pdbx_description
1 polymer ?
#
loop_
_entity_poly.entity_id
_entity_poly.type
_entity_poly.pdbx_seq_one_letter_code
_entity_poly.pdbx_strand_id
1 'polypeptide(L)'
;MEKVGKVKTIVKAFTEKSDINDEILEFRRSICGGCEFNSENVDTKKMSFIEQARKKVLNGEPFCTACGCQINEKTSRGTEECGLAEKGLVPKWNRVKLETVSKIEVDIINNSYKQVNIDLSVDKKSFVIQYGEIESNKIEEIELLIKAKEGKHLEMKYFTPSCGACTSSSYIKIDKNTYKVKLELNTAKLNDVFSKNVYFAYNIGTQYRKNRIQLKGKIK
;
A
#
# COMPACT_ATOMS: atom_id res chain seq x y z
N MET A 1 13.23 21.39 16.79
CA MET A 1 12.32 20.47 16.07
C MET A 1 10.95 21.14 16.00
N GLU A 2 10.64 21.76 14.87
CA GLU A 2 9.34 22.41 14.68
C GLU A 2 8.24 21.34 14.57
N LYS A 3 7.20 21.46 15.40
CA LYS A 3 5.97 20.67 15.25
C LYS A 3 5.41 21.01 13.87
N VAL A 4 5.45 20.07 12.93
CA VAL A 4 4.72 20.19 11.68
C VAL A 4 3.24 20.29 12.07
N GLY A 5 2.71 21.51 12.06
CA GLY A 5 1.37 21.81 12.52
C GLY A 5 0.36 21.09 11.63
N LYS A 6 -0.69 20.54 12.24
CA LYS A 6 -1.84 19.90 11.55
C LYS A 6 -2.36 20.73 10.36
N VAL A 7 -2.21 22.05 10.45
CA VAL A 7 -2.54 23.02 9.38
C VAL A 7 -1.70 22.84 8.12
N LYS A 8 -0.38 22.55 8.20
CA LYS A 8 0.44 22.26 7.01
C LYS A 8 0.03 20.94 6.34
N THR A 9 -0.39 19.94 7.12
CA THR A 9 -0.91 18.67 6.61
C THR A 9 -2.25 18.87 5.89
N ILE A 10 -3.14 19.68 6.47
CA ILE A 10 -4.43 20.05 5.85
C ILE A 10 -4.19 20.89 4.59
N VAL A 11 -3.28 21.86 4.60
CA VAL A 11 -2.98 22.67 3.41
C VAL A 11 -2.39 21.82 2.28
N LYS A 12 -1.48 20.87 2.57
CA LYS A 12 -1.02 19.87 1.57
C LYS A 12 -2.15 19.01 1.02
N ALA A 13 -3.12 18.66 1.87
CA ALA A 13 -4.30 17.88 1.48
C ALA A 13 -5.12 18.60 0.39
N PHE A 14 -5.23 19.93 0.50
CA PHE A 14 -6.01 20.78 -0.41
C PHE A 14 -5.24 21.30 -1.63
N THR A 15 -3.90 21.36 -1.62
CA THR A 15 -3.11 21.99 -2.70
C THR A 15 -2.34 21.03 -3.61
N GLU A 16 -2.11 19.78 -3.21
CA GLU A 16 -1.32 18.84 -4.01
C GLU A 16 -2.18 18.09 -5.02
N LYS A 17 -1.82 18.25 -6.31
CA LYS A 17 -2.10 17.27 -7.36
C LYS A 17 -1.81 15.86 -6.83
N SER A 18 -2.61 14.89 -7.25
CA SER A 18 -2.42 13.44 -7.02
C SER A 18 -0.94 13.06 -6.86
N ASP A 19 -0.59 12.40 -5.74
CA ASP A 19 0.80 11.95 -5.47
C ASP A 19 1.10 10.57 -6.09
N ILE A 20 0.13 10.02 -6.82
CA ILE A 20 0.18 8.79 -7.59
C ILE A 20 -0.03 9.10 -9.07
N ASN A 21 0.40 8.19 -9.94
CA ASN A 21 0.18 8.31 -11.38
C ASN A 21 -1.31 8.23 -11.75
N ASP A 22 -1.64 8.68 -12.96
CA ASP A 22 -3.01 8.79 -13.43
C ASP A 22 -3.70 7.42 -13.57
N GLU A 23 -2.98 6.37 -13.96
CA GLU A 23 -3.55 5.02 -14.07
C GLU A 23 -4.08 4.51 -12.72
N ILE A 24 -3.31 4.67 -11.63
CA ILE A 24 -3.71 4.27 -10.28
C ILE A 24 -4.91 5.11 -9.83
N LEU A 25 -4.88 6.42 -10.12
CA LEU A 25 -5.95 7.34 -9.76
C LEU A 25 -7.27 6.96 -10.46
N GLU A 26 -7.23 6.72 -11.77
CA GLU A 26 -8.38 6.29 -12.57
C GLU A 26 -8.92 4.95 -12.10
N PHE A 27 -8.04 3.97 -11.83
CA PHE A 27 -8.43 2.68 -11.30
C PHE A 27 -9.20 2.83 -9.97
N ARG A 28 -8.64 3.56 -9.01
CA ARG A 28 -9.28 3.78 -7.70
C ARG A 28 -10.61 4.52 -7.81
N ARG A 29 -10.68 5.55 -8.67
CA ARG A 29 -11.90 6.32 -8.90
C ARG A 29 -12.98 5.50 -9.58
N SER A 30 -12.63 4.63 -10.54
CA SER A 30 -13.60 3.74 -11.19
C SER A 30 -14.28 2.80 -10.18
N ILE A 31 -13.50 2.24 -9.25
CA ILE A 31 -14.01 1.40 -8.17
C ILE A 31 -14.93 2.20 -7.24
N CYS A 32 -14.53 3.41 -6.83
CA CYS A 32 -15.35 4.27 -5.98
C CYS A 32 -16.62 4.74 -6.70
N GLY A 33 -16.56 5.00 -8.01
CA GLY A 33 -17.71 5.42 -8.82
C GLY A 33 -18.83 4.39 -8.85
N GLY A 34 -18.51 3.09 -8.88
CA GLY A 34 -19.49 2.00 -8.79
C GLY A 34 -19.77 1.47 -7.38
N CYS A 35 -19.17 2.05 -6.33
CA CYS A 35 -19.22 1.48 -5.00
C CYS A 35 -20.54 1.80 -4.28
N GLU A 36 -21.13 0.80 -3.62
CA GLU A 36 -22.33 0.93 -2.77
C GLU A 36 -22.12 1.89 -1.57
N PHE A 37 -20.87 2.16 -1.20
CA PHE A 37 -20.50 3.07 -0.12
C PHE A 37 -20.13 4.47 -0.62
N ASN A 38 -20.29 4.78 -1.90
CA ASN A 38 -20.14 6.16 -2.38
C ASN A 38 -21.43 6.93 -2.09
N SER A 39 -21.34 8.11 -1.45
CA SER A 39 -22.49 8.96 -1.14
C SER A 39 -23.31 9.40 -2.37
N GLU A 40 -22.77 9.31 -3.57
CA GLU A 40 -23.51 9.51 -4.83
C GLU A 40 -24.44 8.34 -5.15
N ASN A 41 -24.06 7.11 -4.76
CA ASN A 41 -24.79 5.88 -5.02
C ASN A 41 -25.74 5.49 -3.87
N VAL A 42 -25.67 6.21 -2.74
CA VAL A 42 -26.52 5.97 -1.57
C VAL A 42 -27.73 6.90 -1.62
N ASP A 43 -28.92 6.31 -1.52
CA ASP A 43 -30.16 7.07 -1.34
C ASP A 43 -30.06 7.94 -0.08
N THR A 44 -30.30 9.24 -0.24
CA THR A 44 -30.18 10.23 0.84
C THR A 44 -31.11 9.90 2.02
N LYS A 45 -32.23 9.20 1.78
CA LYS A 45 -33.14 8.74 2.85
C LYS A 45 -32.56 7.61 3.70
N LYS A 46 -31.59 6.86 3.16
CA LYS A 46 -30.88 5.77 3.84
C LYS A 46 -29.61 6.25 4.55
N MET A 47 -29.20 7.49 4.33
CA MET A 47 -28.06 8.10 5.01
C MET A 47 -28.42 8.43 6.46
N SER A 48 -27.49 8.18 7.36
CA SER A 48 -27.53 8.69 8.73
C SER A 48 -27.52 10.22 8.77
N PHE A 49 -27.95 10.78 9.89
CA PHE A 49 -27.96 12.24 10.10
C PHE A 49 -26.57 12.88 9.87
N ILE A 50 -25.50 12.21 10.33
CA ILE A 50 -24.12 12.68 10.18
C ILE A 50 -23.71 12.72 8.70
N GLU A 51 -24.10 11.72 7.91
CA GLU A 51 -23.80 11.65 6.48
C GLU A 51 -24.57 12.70 5.69
N GLN A 52 -25.85 12.94 6.03
CA GLN A 52 -26.64 14.00 5.41
C GLN A 52 -26.04 15.38 5.72
N ALA A 53 -25.62 15.62 6.96
CA ALA A 53 -24.94 16.85 7.35
C ALA A 53 -23.61 17.02 6.59
N ARG A 54 -22.81 15.95 6.47
CA ARG A 54 -21.56 15.96 5.71
C ARG A 54 -21.79 16.26 4.24
N LYS A 55 -22.80 15.65 3.60
CA LYS A 55 -23.16 15.91 2.20
C LYS A 55 -23.47 17.39 1.95
N LYS A 56 -24.12 18.06 2.91
CA LYS A 56 -24.38 19.51 2.85
C LYS A 56 -23.10 20.34 3.01
N VAL A 57 -22.27 20.01 4.00
CA VAL A 57 -21.01 20.75 4.27
C VAL A 57 -20.02 20.63 3.11
N LEU A 58 -19.99 19.47 2.45
CA LEU A 58 -19.13 19.22 1.30
C LEU A 58 -19.72 19.73 -0.02
N ASN A 59 -20.81 20.50 -0.01
CA ASN A 59 -21.48 21.02 -1.20
C ASN A 59 -21.80 19.93 -2.25
N GLY A 60 -22.15 18.73 -1.80
CA GLY A 60 -22.46 17.60 -2.68
C GLY A 60 -21.25 16.83 -3.20
N GLU A 61 -20.01 17.19 -2.86
CA GLU A 61 -18.85 16.39 -3.23
C GLU A 61 -18.95 14.96 -2.66
N PRO A 62 -18.58 13.94 -3.46
CA PRO A 62 -18.68 12.55 -3.05
C PRO A 62 -17.74 12.21 -1.90
N PHE A 63 -18.26 11.48 -0.92
CA PHE A 63 -17.51 10.89 0.17
C PHE A 63 -17.90 9.42 0.36
N CYS A 64 -17.04 8.67 1.02
CA CYS A 64 -17.32 7.28 1.34
C CYS A 64 -18.17 7.19 2.62
N THR A 65 -19.35 6.57 2.57
CA THR A 65 -20.19 6.31 3.76
C THR A 65 -19.60 5.23 4.68
N ALA A 66 -18.60 4.47 4.22
CA ALA A 66 -17.90 3.52 5.08
C ALA A 66 -16.91 4.21 6.03
N CYS A 67 -16.06 5.12 5.53
CA CYS A 67 -14.98 5.74 6.31
C CYS A 67 -15.13 7.26 6.50
N GLY A 68 -16.08 7.90 5.83
CA GLY A 68 -16.34 9.34 5.87
C GLY A 68 -15.42 10.20 5.00
N CYS A 69 -14.33 9.66 4.45
CA CYS A 69 -13.36 10.42 3.65
C CYS A 69 -13.93 10.90 2.31
N GLN A 70 -13.50 12.08 1.84
CA GLN A 70 -13.79 12.57 0.49
C GLN A 70 -13.14 11.63 -0.55
N ILE A 71 -13.90 11.25 -1.58
CA ILE A 71 -13.45 10.29 -2.59
C ILE A 71 -12.24 10.84 -3.34
N ASN A 72 -12.30 12.11 -3.77
CA ASN A 72 -11.23 12.74 -4.54
C ASN A 72 -9.91 12.81 -3.76
N GLU A 73 -9.98 13.19 -2.49
CA GLU A 73 -8.82 13.26 -1.62
C GLU A 73 -8.23 11.86 -1.39
N LYS A 74 -9.01 10.92 -0.87
CA LYS A 74 -8.51 9.60 -0.47
C LYS A 74 -7.97 8.78 -1.64
N THR A 75 -8.62 8.82 -2.80
CA THR A 75 -8.17 8.07 -3.99
C THR A 75 -6.85 8.60 -4.54
N SER A 76 -6.56 9.89 -4.34
CA SER A 76 -5.37 10.59 -4.84
C SER A 76 -4.09 10.43 -4.02
N ARG A 77 -4.16 9.68 -2.90
CA ARG A 77 -3.06 9.54 -1.94
C ARG A 77 -2.47 8.14 -1.96
N GLY A 78 -1.18 8.00 -2.25
CA GLY A 78 -0.53 6.71 -2.44
C GLY A 78 -0.42 5.88 -1.16
N THR A 79 -0.42 6.55 -0.01
CA THR A 79 -0.40 5.94 1.32
C THR A 79 -1.76 5.47 1.80
N GLU A 80 -2.85 5.91 1.15
CA GLU A 80 -4.21 5.50 1.49
C GLU A 80 -4.59 4.16 0.86
N GLU A 81 -5.57 3.50 1.47
CA GLU A 81 -6.25 2.31 0.96
C GLU A 81 -7.78 2.47 1.06
N CYS A 82 -8.54 1.53 0.51
CA CYS A 82 -10.00 1.54 0.59
C CYS A 82 -10.49 1.56 2.04
N GLY A 83 -11.44 2.46 2.35
CA GLY A 83 -11.99 2.64 3.71
C GLY A 83 -12.73 1.43 4.30
N LEU A 84 -12.97 0.37 3.53
CA LEU A 84 -13.43 -0.91 4.06
C LEU A 84 -12.41 -1.55 5.01
N ALA A 85 -11.12 -1.29 4.81
CA ALA A 85 -10.06 -1.77 5.69
C ALA A 85 -10.23 -1.26 7.14
N GLU A 86 -10.72 -0.03 7.33
CA GLU A 86 -11.01 0.55 8.65
C GLU A 86 -12.12 -0.20 9.39
N LYS A 87 -12.96 -0.94 8.65
CA LYS A 87 -14.01 -1.81 9.20
C LYS A 87 -13.57 -3.28 9.32
N GLY A 88 -12.29 -3.58 9.05
CA GLY A 88 -11.78 -4.96 9.02
C GLY A 88 -12.30 -5.79 7.84
N LEU A 89 -12.86 -5.13 6.82
CA LEU A 89 -13.34 -5.77 5.59
C LEU A 89 -12.25 -5.72 4.51
N VAL A 90 -12.37 -6.61 3.52
CA VAL A 90 -11.43 -6.67 2.39
C VAL A 90 -11.49 -5.34 1.60
N PRO A 91 -10.37 -4.63 1.44
CA PRO A 91 -10.34 -3.41 0.66
C PRO A 91 -10.58 -3.70 -0.83
N LYS A 92 -11.34 -2.85 -1.51
CA LYS A 92 -11.54 -2.96 -2.97
C LYS A 92 -10.35 -2.45 -3.79
N TRP A 93 -9.46 -1.69 -3.15
CA TRP A 93 -8.21 -1.19 -3.74
C TRP A 93 -7.18 -0.96 -2.64
N ASN A 94 -5.91 -1.12 -3.00
CA ASN A 94 -4.78 -1.18 -2.07
C ASN A 94 -3.96 0.11 -2.05
N ARG A 95 -3.17 0.29 -0.99
CA ARG A 95 -2.14 1.32 -0.93
C ARG A 95 -0.98 1.00 -1.88
N VAL A 96 -0.40 2.05 -2.45
CA VAL A 96 0.70 1.93 -3.43
C VAL A 96 2.03 2.41 -2.88
N LYS A 97 2.02 3.18 -1.79
CA LYS A 97 3.23 3.73 -1.18
C LYS A 97 3.21 3.46 0.32
N LEU A 98 4.30 2.89 0.82
CA LEU A 98 4.54 2.73 2.24
C LEU A 98 5.74 3.61 2.64
N GLU A 99 5.43 4.72 3.29
CA GLU A 99 6.44 5.61 3.86
C GLU A 99 6.94 5.05 5.19
N THR A 100 8.25 4.88 5.31
CA THR A 100 8.83 4.30 6.53
C THR A 100 9.36 5.35 7.50
N VAL A 101 9.41 5.02 8.79
CA VAL A 101 10.08 5.86 9.80
C VAL A 101 11.59 5.90 9.56
N SER A 102 12.28 6.91 10.13
CA SER A 102 13.71 7.17 9.90
C SER A 102 14.65 5.97 10.09
N LYS A 103 14.26 4.93 10.82
CA LYS A 103 15.09 3.74 11.07
C LYS A 103 15.27 2.83 9.84
N ILE A 104 14.33 2.84 8.90
CA ILE A 104 14.34 1.93 7.75
C ILE A 104 14.93 2.63 6.51
N GLU A 105 14.91 3.96 6.44
CA GLU A 105 15.60 4.81 5.43
C GLU A 105 15.30 4.53 3.94
N VAL A 106 14.44 3.54 3.66
CA VAL A 106 13.92 3.21 2.33
C VAL A 106 12.40 3.21 2.37
N ASP A 107 11.80 3.67 1.29
CA ASP A 107 10.36 3.56 1.05
C ASP A 107 10.09 2.37 0.12
N ILE A 108 8.94 1.72 0.30
CA ILE A 108 8.47 0.66 -0.60
C ILE A 108 7.30 1.19 -1.41
N ILE A 109 7.41 1.07 -2.73
CA ILE A 109 6.36 1.39 -3.68
C ILE A 109 5.85 0.07 -4.27
N ASN A 110 4.55 -0.17 -4.14
CA ASN A 110 3.89 -1.36 -4.62
C ASN A 110 3.50 -1.20 -6.10
N ASN A 111 4.25 -1.84 -7.00
CA ASN A 111 3.90 -1.84 -8.42
C ASN A 111 2.84 -2.89 -8.77
N SER A 112 2.51 -3.79 -7.83
CA SER A 112 1.44 -4.78 -7.92
C SER A 112 0.21 -4.38 -7.09
N TYR A 113 -0.11 -3.09 -7.06
CA TYR A 113 -1.19 -2.51 -6.25
C TYR A 113 -2.59 -3.10 -6.53
N LYS A 114 -2.80 -3.72 -7.69
CA LYS A 114 -4.06 -4.40 -8.00
C LYS A 114 -4.20 -5.74 -7.26
N GLN A 115 -3.11 -6.30 -6.72
CA GLN A 115 -3.06 -7.66 -6.18
C GLN A 115 -2.92 -7.69 -4.66
N VAL A 116 -2.05 -6.86 -4.08
CA VAL A 116 -1.68 -6.98 -2.65
C VAL A 116 -1.56 -5.63 -1.95
N ASN A 117 -1.71 -5.65 -0.63
CA ASN A 117 -1.32 -4.55 0.26
C ASN A 117 0.09 -4.76 0.83
N ILE A 118 0.78 -3.66 1.11
CA ILE A 118 2.09 -3.66 1.78
C ILE A 118 2.06 -2.74 2.99
N ASP A 119 2.38 -3.31 4.14
CA ASP A 119 2.32 -2.65 5.43
C ASP A 119 3.63 -2.79 6.20
N LEU A 120 3.74 -2.04 7.30
CA LEU A 120 4.72 -2.32 8.33
C LEU A 120 4.14 -3.33 9.32
N SER A 121 4.99 -4.22 9.85
CA SER A 121 4.64 -5.06 10.99
C SER A 121 4.25 -4.21 12.20
N VAL A 122 3.51 -4.80 13.14
CA VAL A 122 3.01 -4.12 14.35
C VAL A 122 4.14 -3.43 15.13
N ASP A 123 5.32 -4.07 15.20
CA ASP A 123 6.52 -3.53 15.84
C ASP A 123 7.28 -2.48 15.00
N LYS A 124 6.83 -2.22 13.77
CA LYS A 124 7.41 -1.31 12.77
C LYS A 124 8.85 -1.65 12.38
N LYS A 125 9.26 -2.92 12.50
CA LYS A 125 10.62 -3.39 12.18
C LYS A 125 10.73 -4.15 10.87
N SER A 126 9.61 -4.54 10.27
CA SER A 126 9.58 -5.30 9.02
C SER A 126 8.41 -4.91 8.15
N PHE A 127 8.46 -5.33 6.89
CA PHE A 127 7.38 -5.14 5.94
C PHE A 127 6.50 -6.39 5.91
N VAL A 128 5.22 -6.21 5.60
CA VAL A 128 4.23 -7.28 5.49
C VAL A 128 3.51 -7.13 4.16
N ILE A 129 3.44 -8.20 3.39
CA ILE A 129 2.64 -8.29 2.17
C ILE A 129 1.49 -9.24 2.43
N GLN A 130 0.28 -8.70 2.32
CA GLN A 130 -0.95 -9.42 2.63
C GLN A 130 -1.65 -9.81 1.33
N TYR A 131 -1.61 -11.10 1.00
CA TYR A 131 -2.26 -11.69 -0.17
C TYR A 131 -3.76 -11.92 0.02
N GLY A 132 -4.24 -11.96 1.27
CA GLY A 132 -5.62 -12.37 1.55
C GLY A 132 -5.83 -13.87 1.28
N GLU A 133 -6.97 -14.21 0.67
CA GLU A 133 -7.24 -15.57 0.17
C GLU A 133 -6.87 -15.66 -1.31
N ILE A 134 -6.03 -16.64 -1.66
CA ILE A 134 -5.53 -16.85 -3.03
C ILE A 134 -5.74 -18.30 -3.47
N GLU A 135 -5.80 -18.53 -4.78
CA GLU A 135 -6.02 -19.87 -5.33
C GLU A 135 -4.78 -20.78 -5.17
N SER A 136 -5.04 -22.06 -4.92
CA SER A 136 -4.01 -23.10 -4.98
C SER A 136 -3.51 -23.33 -6.41
N ASN A 137 -2.31 -23.90 -6.53
CA ASN A 137 -1.70 -24.31 -7.80
C ASN A 137 -1.43 -23.19 -8.82
N LYS A 138 -1.10 -21.98 -8.35
CA LYS A 138 -0.70 -20.83 -9.16
C LYS A 138 0.67 -20.28 -8.73
N ILE A 139 1.25 -19.46 -9.60
CA ILE A 139 2.40 -18.62 -9.26
C ILE A 139 1.86 -17.20 -9.10
N GLU A 140 1.90 -16.70 -7.88
CA GLU A 140 1.62 -15.30 -7.60
C GLU A 140 2.90 -14.48 -7.77
N GLU A 141 2.84 -13.43 -8.56
CA GLU A 141 3.97 -12.57 -8.87
C GLU A 141 3.71 -11.14 -8.42
N ILE A 142 4.60 -10.61 -7.57
CA ILE A 142 4.54 -9.22 -7.13
C ILE A 142 5.82 -8.47 -7.44
N GLU A 143 5.65 -7.19 -7.73
CA GLU A 143 6.70 -6.30 -8.14
C GLU A 143 6.68 -5.03 -7.28
N LEU A 144 7.83 -4.71 -6.68
CA LEU A 144 7.98 -3.57 -5.79
C LEU A 144 9.16 -2.71 -6.25
N LEU A 145 9.11 -1.43 -5.88
CA LEU A 145 10.29 -0.57 -5.91
C LEU A 145 10.75 -0.31 -4.48
N ILE A 146 12.04 -0.52 -4.24
CA ILE A 146 12.71 -0.12 -3.01
C ILE A 146 13.53 1.11 -3.33
N LYS A 147 13.15 2.25 -2.73
CA LYS A 147 13.72 3.55 -3.02
C LYS A 147 14.31 4.17 -1.76
N ALA A 148 15.56 4.60 -1.81
CA ALA A 148 16.14 5.40 -0.73
C ALA A 148 15.51 6.80 -0.69
N LYS A 149 15.38 7.35 0.52
CA LYS A 149 14.94 8.73 0.72
C LYS A 149 15.87 9.72 0.00
N GLU A 150 15.33 10.90 -0.32
CA GLU A 150 16.00 11.93 -1.12
C GLU A 150 17.45 12.20 -0.66
N GLY A 151 18.34 12.35 -1.64
CA GLY A 151 19.77 12.64 -1.41
C GLY A 151 20.63 11.45 -0.98
N LYS A 152 20.10 10.23 -0.89
CA LYS A 152 20.86 9.04 -0.47
C LYS A 152 21.12 8.05 -1.62
N HIS A 153 22.32 7.48 -1.64
CA HIS A 153 22.66 6.37 -2.53
C HIS A 153 22.21 5.05 -1.92
N LEU A 154 21.50 4.24 -2.70
CA LEU A 154 21.10 2.90 -2.30
C LEU A 154 21.94 1.87 -3.05
N GLU A 155 22.48 0.91 -2.30
CA GLU A 155 23.18 -0.24 -2.88
C GLU A 155 22.63 -1.53 -2.28
N MET A 156 21.82 -2.27 -3.05
CA MET A 156 21.29 -3.57 -2.65
C MET A 156 22.41 -4.61 -2.63
N LYS A 157 22.55 -5.36 -1.54
CA LYS A 157 23.52 -6.45 -1.38
C LYS A 157 22.92 -7.81 -1.67
N TYR A 158 21.72 -8.04 -1.16
CA TYR A 158 20.96 -9.25 -1.47
C TYR A 158 19.47 -9.01 -1.28
N PHE A 159 18.67 -9.82 -1.97
CA PHE A 159 17.22 -9.92 -1.83
C PHE A 159 16.86 -11.38 -2.07
N THR A 160 16.65 -12.13 -0.98
CA THR A 160 16.61 -13.61 -1.01
C THR A 160 15.52 -14.16 -0.10
N PRO A 161 14.79 -15.22 -0.50
CA PRO A 161 13.80 -15.87 0.35
C PRO A 161 14.49 -16.63 1.49
N SER A 162 13.78 -16.83 2.61
CA SER A 162 14.26 -17.68 3.70
C SER A 162 14.33 -19.16 3.32
N CYS A 163 13.49 -19.58 2.37
CA CYS A 163 13.42 -20.93 1.83
C CYS A 163 13.07 -20.84 0.34
N GLY A 164 13.91 -21.43 -0.52
CA GLY A 164 13.75 -21.37 -1.97
C GLY A 164 12.74 -22.35 -2.57
N ALA A 165 12.09 -23.20 -1.76
CA ALA A 165 11.22 -24.26 -2.30
C ALA A 165 9.91 -23.72 -2.89
N CYS A 166 9.33 -22.69 -2.26
CA CYS A 166 8.02 -22.12 -2.58
C CYS A 166 8.06 -20.62 -2.87
N THR A 167 9.22 -19.98 -2.73
CA THR A 167 9.39 -18.55 -2.96
C THR A 167 10.69 -18.33 -3.74
N SER A 168 10.62 -17.55 -4.82
CA SER A 168 11.77 -17.06 -5.58
C SER A 168 11.78 -15.53 -5.54
N SER A 169 12.96 -14.95 -5.71
CA SER A 169 13.10 -13.50 -5.73
C SER A 169 14.24 -13.05 -6.64
N SER A 170 14.08 -11.86 -7.22
CA SER A 170 15.11 -11.20 -8.01
C SER A 170 15.06 -9.69 -7.81
N TYR A 171 16.13 -9.01 -8.18
CA TYR A 171 16.20 -7.56 -8.11
C TYR A 171 17.09 -6.99 -9.21
N ILE A 172 16.73 -5.80 -9.68
CA ILE A 172 17.44 -5.06 -10.74
C ILE A 172 17.58 -3.62 -10.31
N LYS A 173 18.77 -3.04 -10.49
CA LYS A 173 19.00 -1.61 -10.24
C LYS A 173 18.37 -0.79 -11.36
N ILE A 174 17.47 0.13 -11.02
CA ILE A 174 16.91 1.08 -11.99
C ILE A 174 17.82 2.30 -12.09
N ASP A 175 18.24 2.85 -10.95
CA ASP A 175 19.07 4.04 -10.87
C ASP A 175 19.93 4.05 -9.59
N LYS A 176 20.50 5.22 -9.23
CA LYS A 176 21.38 5.37 -8.07
C LYS A 176 20.67 5.22 -6.72
N ASN A 177 19.35 5.32 -6.63
CA ASN A 177 18.60 5.27 -5.37
C ASN A 177 17.42 4.31 -5.39
N THR A 178 17.15 3.63 -6.50
CA THR A 178 15.96 2.80 -6.71
C THR A 178 16.32 1.42 -7.27
N TYR A 179 15.77 0.39 -6.64
CA TYR A 179 15.81 -0.98 -7.12
C TYR A 179 14.39 -1.48 -7.40
N LYS A 180 14.24 -2.19 -8.51
CA LYS A 180 13.08 -3.02 -8.80
C LYS A 180 13.30 -4.37 -8.15
N VAL A 181 12.34 -4.87 -7.39
CA VAL A 181 12.38 -6.22 -6.82
C VAL A 181 11.16 -7.00 -7.24
N LYS A 182 11.35 -8.27 -7.55
CA LYS A 182 10.30 -9.21 -7.95
C LYS A 182 10.29 -10.38 -6.98
N LEU A 183 9.08 -10.79 -6.60
CA LEU A 183 8.82 -11.92 -5.73
C LEU A 183 7.80 -12.83 -6.40
N GLU A 184 8.12 -14.11 -6.40
CA GLU A 184 7.27 -15.16 -6.92
C GLU A 184 6.95 -16.14 -5.80
N LEU A 185 5.67 -16.48 -5.67
CA LEU A 185 5.16 -17.39 -4.66
C LEU A 185 4.43 -18.54 -5.35
N ASN A 186 4.98 -19.75 -5.24
CA ASN A 186 4.36 -20.95 -5.79
C ASN A 186 3.36 -21.52 -4.77
N THR A 187 2.07 -21.32 -5.02
CA THR A 187 0.99 -21.67 -4.08
C THR A 187 0.74 -23.18 -4.00
N ALA A 188 1.18 -23.97 -4.98
CA ALA A 188 1.09 -25.44 -4.95
C ALA A 188 1.91 -26.07 -3.80
N LYS A 189 2.86 -25.32 -3.24
CA LYS A 189 3.79 -25.78 -2.20
C LYS A 189 3.54 -25.11 -0.85
N LEU A 190 2.37 -24.50 -0.67
CA LEU A 190 1.98 -23.81 0.55
C LEU A 190 0.94 -24.62 1.31
N ASN A 191 0.94 -24.45 2.63
CA ASN A 191 -0.14 -24.93 3.49
C ASN A 191 -1.31 -23.95 3.43
N ASP A 192 -2.48 -24.38 3.93
CA ASP A 192 -3.72 -23.60 4.00
C ASP A 192 -3.51 -22.18 4.50
N VAL A 193 -2.72 -21.99 5.56
CA VAL A 193 -2.26 -20.67 6.03
C VAL A 193 -0.76 -20.62 5.87
N PHE A 194 -0.25 -19.55 5.25
CA PHE A 194 1.18 -19.40 5.02
C PHE A 194 1.74 -18.09 5.59
N SER A 195 2.99 -18.17 6.04
CA SER A 195 3.83 -17.04 6.41
C SER A 195 5.26 -17.32 5.95
N LYS A 196 5.74 -16.61 4.94
CA LYS A 196 7.09 -16.74 4.40
C LYS A 196 7.88 -15.46 4.63
N ASN A 197 9.20 -15.55 4.71
CA ASN A 197 10.06 -14.39 4.86
C ASN A 197 10.97 -14.25 3.65
N VAL A 198 11.12 -13.01 3.20
CA VAL A 198 12.15 -12.60 2.26
C VAL A 198 13.04 -11.62 2.99
N TYR A 199 14.35 -11.84 2.93
CA TYR A 199 15.33 -10.98 3.55
C TYR A 199 16.01 -10.13 2.50
N PHE A 200 16.31 -8.90 2.87
CA PHE A 200 17.11 -8.04 2.03
C PHE A 200 18.05 -7.18 2.85
N ALA A 201 19.19 -6.87 2.25
CA ALA A 201 20.17 -6.00 2.85
C ALA A 201 20.69 -5.01 1.85
N TYR A 202 21.03 -3.83 2.35
CA TYR A 202 21.50 -2.73 1.53
C TYR A 202 22.45 -1.84 2.32
N ASN A 203 23.28 -1.12 1.59
CA ASN A 203 24.00 0.03 2.11
C ASN A 203 23.24 1.31 1.77
N ILE A 204 23.21 2.23 2.73
CA ILE A 204 22.79 3.61 2.50
C ILE A 204 23.83 4.54 3.13
N GLY A 205 24.56 5.28 2.29
CA GLY A 205 25.80 5.92 2.72
C GLY A 205 26.79 4.89 3.27
N THR A 206 27.26 5.06 4.50
CA THR A 206 28.20 4.14 5.18
C THR A 206 27.50 3.06 6.01
N GLN A 207 26.18 3.07 6.09
CA GLN A 207 25.43 2.20 6.99
C GLN A 207 24.91 0.96 6.27
N TYR A 208 25.24 -0.20 6.82
CA TYR A 208 24.68 -1.48 6.39
C TYR A 208 23.39 -1.77 7.17
N ARG A 209 22.33 -2.15 6.45
CA ARG A 209 21.01 -2.45 7.00
C ARG A 209 20.51 -3.81 6.51
N LYS A 210 19.82 -4.53 7.39
CA LYS A 210 19.09 -5.77 7.08
C LYS A 210 17.63 -5.58 7.43
N ASN A 211 16.75 -5.96 6.52
CA ASN A 211 15.32 -5.93 6.71
C ASN A 211 14.70 -7.23 6.20
N ARG A 212 13.41 -7.41 6.49
CA ARG A 212 12.62 -8.52 5.98
C ARG A 212 11.26 -8.04 5.49
N ILE A 213 10.74 -8.77 4.52
CA ILE A 213 9.37 -8.71 4.03
C ILE A 213 8.72 -10.05 4.39
N GLN A 214 7.61 -9.99 5.12
CA GLN A 214 6.82 -11.16 5.47
C GLN A 214 5.66 -11.30 4.49
N LEU A 215 5.57 -12.43 3.79
CA LEU A 215 4.48 -12.78 2.89
C LEU A 215 3.44 -13.58 3.68
N LYS A 216 2.19 -13.12 3.71
CA LYS A 216 1.10 -13.75 4.47
C LYS A 216 -0.16 -13.89 3.63
N GLY A 217 -0.88 -15.00 3.84
CA GLY A 217 -2.15 -15.25 3.21
C GLY A 217 -2.71 -16.62 3.56
N LYS A 218 -3.79 -16.98 2.87
CA LYS A 218 -4.48 -18.25 2.99
C LYS A 218 -4.77 -18.82 1.59
N ILE A 219 -4.67 -20.13 1.45
CA ILE A 219 -5.05 -20.87 0.25
C ILE A 219 -6.56 -21.15 0.30
N LYS A 220 -7.24 -20.93 -0.83
CA LYS A 220 -8.64 -21.30 -1.05
C LYS A 220 -8.77 -22.73 -1.55
#